data_AF-A0A3Q4BGN7-F1
#
_entry.id   AF-A0A3Q4BGN7-F1
#
_cell.length_a   1.000
_cell.length_b   1.000
_cell.length_c   1.000
_cell.angle_alpha   90.00
_cell.angle_beta   90.00
_cell.angle_gamma   90.00
#
_symmetry.space_group_name_H-M   'P 1'
#
loop_
_entity.id
_entity.type
_entity.pdbx_description
1 polymer ?
#
loop_
_entity_poly.entity_id
_entity_poly.type
_entity_poly.pdbx_seq_one_letter_code
_entity_poly.pdbx_strand_id
1 'polypeptide(L)'
;MAVNLSKNGPTLTAAFKEVVDEKSKTNWALFTYEGNSNDIRLADKGDGGLEELVEELNSGKVMYAFCQVQDPNSGLPKHVLINWTGEGVKDARKGICANHVSSMANFLKSRGGRGTRGDHAKGGQSFRSQL
;
A
#
# COMPACT_ATOMS: atom_id res chain seq x y z
N MET A 1 9.78 -15.80 -7.89
CA MET A 1 9.20 -16.16 -6.57
C MET A 1 7.90 -15.40 -6.39
N ALA A 2 6.93 -15.96 -5.68
CA ALA A 2 5.63 -15.32 -5.45
C ALA A 2 5.57 -14.66 -4.07
N VAL A 3 4.77 -13.60 -3.95
CA VAL A 3 4.39 -13.00 -2.67
C VAL A 3 3.40 -13.88 -1.93
N ASN A 4 3.54 -14.00 -0.61
CA ASN A 4 2.59 -14.69 0.25
C ASN A 4 1.71 -13.67 0.98
N LEU A 5 0.41 -13.71 0.65
CA LEU A 5 -0.63 -12.86 1.22
C LEU A 5 -1.61 -13.65 2.10
N SER A 6 -1.46 -14.99 2.17
CA SER A 6 -2.40 -15.85 2.89
C SER A 6 -2.08 -15.94 4.37
N LYS A 7 -0.78 -15.98 4.74
CA LYS A 7 -0.32 -16.10 6.14
C LYS A 7 -0.96 -15.08 7.07
N ASN A 8 -0.91 -13.80 6.69
CA ASN A 8 -1.50 -12.69 7.45
C ASN A 8 -2.79 -12.15 6.81
N GLY A 9 -3.41 -12.91 5.91
CA GLY A 9 -4.52 -12.46 5.07
C GLY A 9 -5.70 -11.80 5.84
N PRO A 10 -6.14 -12.34 6.99
CA PRO A 10 -7.16 -11.71 7.81
C PRO A 10 -6.77 -10.31 8.30
N THR A 11 -5.54 -10.14 8.81
CA THR A 11 -5.03 -8.85 9.31
C THR A 11 -4.89 -7.84 8.17
N LEU A 12 -4.35 -8.26 7.02
CA LEU A 12 -4.22 -7.40 5.84
C LEU A 12 -5.60 -6.94 5.34
N THR A 13 -6.56 -7.86 5.33
CA THR A 13 -7.94 -7.56 4.92
C THR A 13 -8.64 -6.63 5.91
N ALA A 14 -8.43 -6.82 7.22
CA ALA A 14 -9.01 -5.98 8.25
C ALA A 14 -8.51 -4.52 8.13
N ALA A 15 -7.19 -4.32 8.06
CA ALA A 15 -6.61 -2.98 7.91
C ALA A 15 -7.07 -2.29 6.62
N PHE A 16 -7.12 -3.02 5.50
CA PHE A 16 -7.67 -2.49 4.25
C PHE A 16 -9.15 -2.10 4.39
N LYS A 17 -9.96 -2.94 5.05
CA LYS A 17 -11.39 -2.67 5.29
C LYS A 17 -11.60 -1.42 6.15
N GLU A 18 -10.74 -1.21 7.13
CA GLU A 18 -10.77 0.00 7.96
C GLU A 18 -10.45 1.27 7.17
N VAL A 19 -9.62 1.21 6.12
CA VAL A 19 -9.33 2.38 5.27
C VAL A 19 -10.47 2.70 4.30
N VAL A 20 -11.20 1.68 3.84
CA VAL A 20 -12.33 1.89 2.91
C VAL A 20 -13.67 2.13 3.61
N ASP A 21 -13.77 1.85 4.91
CA ASP A 21 -14.97 2.11 5.70
C ASP A 21 -15.07 3.59 6.04
N GLU A 22 -16.03 4.31 5.44
CA GLU A 22 -16.26 5.73 5.67
C GLU A 22 -16.61 6.08 7.13
N LYS A 23 -16.95 5.07 7.96
CA LYS A 23 -17.21 5.25 9.39
C LYS A 23 -15.95 5.15 10.25
N SER A 24 -14.87 4.61 9.68
CA SER A 24 -13.58 4.50 10.32
C SER A 24 -12.82 5.83 10.20
N LYS A 25 -12.00 6.13 11.21
CA LYS A 25 -11.08 7.27 11.14
C LYS A 25 -9.81 6.92 10.36
N THR A 26 -9.44 5.64 10.35
CA THR A 26 -8.26 5.13 9.66
C THR A 26 -8.32 5.49 8.19
N ASN A 27 -7.35 6.24 7.69
CA ASN A 27 -7.29 6.68 6.30
C ASN A 27 -6.05 6.17 5.57
N TRP A 28 -5.13 5.48 6.24
CA TRP A 28 -4.06 4.74 5.59
C TRP A 28 -3.71 3.44 6.31
N ALA A 29 -3.17 2.50 5.55
CA ALA A 29 -2.59 1.25 6.03
C ALA A 29 -1.30 0.96 5.27
N LEU A 30 -0.25 0.60 6.00
CA LEU A 30 1.08 0.34 5.48
C LEU A 30 1.43 -1.14 5.65
N PHE A 31 1.92 -1.76 4.60
CA PHE A 31 2.25 -3.18 4.55
C PHE A 31 3.72 -3.37 4.20
N THR A 32 4.37 -4.38 4.77
CA THR A 32 5.79 -4.70 4.50
C THR A 32 6.03 -6.20 4.58
N TYR A 33 7.20 -6.63 4.11
CA TYR A 33 7.66 -8.01 4.23
C TYR A 33 8.09 -8.37 5.67
N GLU A 34 7.91 -9.63 6.05
CA GLU A 34 8.46 -10.22 7.27
C GLU A 34 9.93 -10.62 7.08
N GLY A 35 10.84 -9.79 7.59
CA GLY A 35 12.28 -10.04 7.45
C GLY A 35 12.68 -10.22 5.97
N ASN A 36 13.32 -11.35 5.66
CA ASN A 36 13.76 -11.69 4.31
C ASN A 36 12.78 -12.60 3.54
N SER A 37 11.60 -12.91 4.11
CA SER A 37 10.62 -13.76 3.43
C SER A 37 9.78 -12.98 2.40
N ASN A 38 8.89 -13.70 1.71
CA ASN A 38 7.89 -13.08 0.83
C ASN A 38 6.52 -12.94 1.52
N ASP A 39 6.45 -13.14 2.83
CA ASP A 39 5.23 -12.97 3.61
C ASP A 39 4.99 -11.49 3.87
N ILE A 40 3.80 -10.99 3.50
CA ILE A 40 3.38 -9.63 3.79
C ILE A 40 2.71 -9.60 5.17
N ARG A 41 3.05 -8.58 5.96
CA ARG A 41 2.38 -8.23 7.22
C ARG A 41 1.92 -6.78 7.19
N LEU A 42 1.01 -6.45 8.11
CA LEU A 42 0.74 -5.06 8.46
C LEU A 42 2.00 -4.48 9.12
N ALA A 43 2.47 -3.36 8.58
CA ALA A 43 3.51 -2.55 9.19
C ALA A 43 2.89 -1.63 10.23
N ASP A 44 1.93 -0.81 9.79
CA ASP A 44 1.18 0.10 10.63
C ASP A 44 -0.11 0.61 9.92
N LYS A 45 -0.95 1.38 10.62
CA LYS A 45 -2.13 2.08 10.07
C LYS A 45 -2.46 3.30 10.94
N GLY A 46 -3.10 4.31 10.35
CA GLY A 46 -3.40 5.55 11.07
C GLY A 46 -4.46 6.42 10.41
N ASP A 47 -4.72 7.57 11.04
CA ASP A 47 -5.72 8.56 10.65
C ASP A 47 -5.13 9.96 10.37
N GLY A 48 -3.81 10.12 10.42
CA GLY A 48 -3.07 11.34 10.09
C GLY A 48 -2.79 11.55 8.60
N GLY A 49 -3.36 10.73 7.71
CA GLY A 49 -3.27 10.90 6.27
C GLY A 49 -1.87 10.67 5.70
N LEU A 50 -1.55 11.37 4.60
CA LEU A 50 -0.26 11.20 3.91
C LEU A 50 0.93 11.70 4.74
N GLU A 51 0.73 12.69 5.61
CA GLU A 51 1.80 13.27 6.42
C GLU A 51 2.34 12.24 7.42
N GLU A 52 1.45 11.64 8.21
CA GLU A 52 1.79 10.56 9.14
C GLU A 52 2.34 9.32 8.39
N LEU A 53 1.73 8.95 7.26
CA LEU A 53 2.18 7.81 6.46
C LEU A 53 3.64 7.95 6.01
N VAL A 54 4.08 9.16 5.62
CA VAL A 54 5.44 9.40 5.16
C VAL A 54 6.47 9.22 6.28
N GLU A 55 6.10 9.58 7.52
CA GLU A 55 6.96 9.38 8.70
C GLU A 55 7.21 7.89 8.99
N GLU A 56 6.26 7.02 8.65
CA GLU A 56 6.35 5.56 8.81
C GLU A 56 7.11 4.85 7.67
N LEU A 57 7.46 5.55 6.58
CA LEU A 57 8.21 4.96 5.48
C LEU A 57 9.66 4.69 5.89
N ASN A 58 10.13 3.49 5.53
CA ASN A 58 11.48 3.04 5.89
C ASN A 58 12.38 2.89 4.65
N SER A 59 13.53 3.55 4.66
CA SER A 59 14.52 3.52 3.57
C SER A 59 15.19 2.15 3.36
N GLY A 60 15.11 1.23 4.33
CA GLY A 60 15.65 -0.12 4.22
C GLY A 60 14.64 -1.18 3.73
N LYS A 61 13.40 -0.79 3.40
CA LYS A 61 12.31 -1.75 3.13
C LYS A 61 11.58 -1.47 1.83
N VAL A 62 10.99 -2.52 1.28
CA VAL A 62 9.93 -2.41 0.27
C VAL A 62 8.61 -2.45 1.03
N MET A 63 7.75 -1.45 0.77
CA MET A 63 6.49 -1.27 1.48
C MET A 63 5.37 -0.95 0.50
N TYR A 64 4.15 -1.28 0.88
CA TYR A 64 2.94 -0.95 0.13
C TYR A 64 2.02 -0.14 1.03
N ALA A 65 1.70 1.08 0.65
CA ALA A 65 0.74 1.89 1.39
C ALA A 65 -0.57 1.96 0.64
N PHE A 66 -1.68 1.73 1.34
CA PHE A 66 -3.02 1.97 0.82
C PHE A 66 -3.63 3.12 1.62
N CYS A 67 -3.97 4.22 0.94
CA CYS A 67 -4.46 5.43 1.60
C CYS A 67 -5.66 6.03 0.87
N GLN A 68 -6.53 6.65 1.65
CA GLN A 68 -7.59 7.53 1.19
C GLN A 68 -7.04 8.96 1.17
N VAL A 69 -7.14 9.60 0.02
CA VAL A 69 -6.69 10.98 -0.21
C VAL A 69 -7.84 11.79 -0.79
N GLN A 70 -7.89 13.08 -0.49
CA GLN A 70 -8.89 13.96 -1.07
C GLN A 70 -8.39 14.47 -2.43
N ASP A 71 -9.21 14.33 -3.46
CA ASP A 71 -8.89 14.92 -4.76
C ASP A 71 -9.00 16.45 -4.70
N PRO A 72 -7.94 17.22 -5.01
CA PRO A 72 -7.94 18.67 -4.84
C PRO A 72 -8.90 19.40 -5.80
N ASN A 73 -9.30 18.77 -6.91
CA ASN A 73 -10.18 19.39 -7.90
C ASN A 73 -11.67 19.17 -7.58
N SER A 74 -12.02 17.96 -7.11
CA SER A 74 -13.40 17.54 -6.88
C SER A 74 -13.80 17.46 -5.41
N GLY A 75 -12.84 17.46 -4.48
CA GLY A 75 -13.06 17.24 -3.05
C GLY A 75 -13.47 15.81 -2.69
N LEU A 76 -13.55 14.90 -3.68
CA LEU A 76 -14.00 13.53 -3.48
C LEU A 76 -12.87 12.65 -2.93
N PRO A 77 -13.18 11.72 -2.01
CA PRO A 77 -12.19 10.75 -1.54
C PRO A 77 -11.80 9.79 -2.66
N LYS A 78 -10.49 9.59 -2.82
CA LYS A 78 -9.88 8.62 -3.74
C LYS A 78 -9.00 7.68 -2.95
N HIS A 79 -8.92 6.43 -3.40
CA HIS A 79 -8.04 5.43 -2.80
C HIS A 79 -6.81 5.22 -3.70
N VAL A 80 -5.63 5.24 -3.10
CA VAL A 80 -4.35 5.09 -3.80
C VAL A 80 -3.54 3.96 -3.18
N LEU A 81 -2.92 3.15 -4.04
CA LEU A 81 -1.90 2.18 -3.65
C LEU A 81 -0.52 2.70 -4.06
N ILE A 82 0.34 2.92 -3.08
CA ILE A 82 1.71 3.38 -3.25
C ILE A 82 2.64 2.19 -3.09
N ASN A 83 3.54 1.99 -4.05
CA ASN A 83 4.66 1.03 -3.94
C ASN A 83 5.92 1.80 -3.56
N TRP A 84 6.33 1.71 -2.30
CA TRP A 84 7.55 2.31 -1.78
C TRP A 84 8.71 1.31 -1.87
N THR A 85 9.85 1.76 -2.38
CA THR A 85 11.10 0.99 -2.38
C THR A 85 12.19 1.88 -1.83
N GLY A 86 12.56 1.64 -0.57
CA GLY A 86 13.61 2.40 0.07
C GLY A 86 14.96 2.26 -0.64
N GLU A 87 15.76 3.32 -0.58
CA GLU A 87 17.09 3.41 -1.21
C GLU A 87 18.07 2.34 -0.72
N GLY A 88 17.97 1.93 0.56
CA GLY A 88 18.81 0.92 1.19
C GLY A 88 18.44 -0.53 0.83
N VAL A 89 17.39 -0.74 0.03
CA VAL A 89 17.00 -2.09 -0.42
C VAL A 89 18.00 -2.60 -1.46
N LYS A 90 18.50 -3.83 -1.29
CA LYS A 90 19.38 -4.51 -2.26
C LYS A 90 18.70 -4.66 -3.62
N ASP A 91 19.41 -4.45 -4.73
CA ASP A 91 18.82 -4.47 -6.07
C ASP A 91 18.19 -5.81 -6.46
N ALA A 92 18.80 -6.92 -6.04
CA ALA A 92 18.22 -8.25 -6.21
C ALA A 92 16.82 -8.35 -5.56
N ARG A 93 16.62 -7.72 -4.39
CA ARG A 93 15.33 -7.68 -3.71
C ARG A 93 14.34 -6.76 -4.43
N LYS A 94 14.79 -5.60 -4.93
CA LYS A 94 13.96 -4.69 -5.74
C LYS A 94 13.39 -5.42 -6.96
N GLY A 95 14.23 -6.16 -7.70
CA GLY A 95 13.80 -6.92 -8.88
C GLY A 95 12.78 -8.01 -8.57
N ILE A 96 12.93 -8.73 -7.45
CA ILE A 96 11.94 -9.73 -7.00
C ILE A 96 10.62 -9.04 -6.66
N CYS A 97 10.66 -7.99 -5.82
CA CYS A 97 9.48 -7.31 -5.31
C CYS A 97 8.69 -6.54 -6.38
N ALA A 98 9.33 -6.10 -7.47
CA ALA A 98 8.64 -5.48 -8.60
C ALA A 98 7.54 -6.39 -9.18
N ASN A 99 7.75 -7.72 -9.18
CA ASN A 99 6.78 -8.70 -9.65
C ASN A 99 5.61 -8.92 -8.67
N HIS A 100 5.71 -8.45 -7.43
CA HIS A 100 4.70 -8.68 -6.40
C HIS A 100 3.59 -7.61 -6.38
N VAL A 101 3.82 -6.45 -7.03
CA VAL A 101 2.93 -5.27 -7.00
C VAL A 101 1.53 -5.64 -7.50
N SER A 102 1.43 -6.39 -8.60
CA SER A 102 0.15 -6.81 -9.19
C SER A 102 -0.63 -7.75 -8.27
N SER A 103 0.05 -8.69 -7.61
CA SER A 103 -0.55 -9.58 -6.62
C SER A 103 -1.11 -8.82 -5.42
N MET A 104 -0.37 -7.82 -4.92
CA MET A 104 -0.84 -6.96 -3.82
C MET A 104 -2.08 -6.14 -4.24
N ALA A 105 -2.03 -5.49 -5.41
CA ALA A 105 -3.15 -4.72 -5.93
C ALA A 105 -4.41 -5.57 -6.15
N ASN A 106 -4.26 -6.76 -6.72
CA ASN A 106 -5.36 -7.69 -6.93
C ASN A 106 -5.94 -8.22 -5.61
N PHE A 107 -5.07 -8.51 -4.63
CA PHE A 107 -5.51 -8.93 -3.31
C PHE A 107 -6.39 -7.88 -2.65
N LEU A 108 -5.93 -6.63 -2.57
CA LEU A 108 -6.70 -5.53 -1.96
C LEU A 108 -8.02 -5.28 -2.71
N LYS A 109 -7.97 -5.22 -4.05
CA LYS A 109 -9.17 -5.05 -4.88
C LYS A 109 -10.21 -6.15 -4.67
N SER A 110 -9.78 -7.41 -4.59
CA SER A 110 -10.69 -8.54 -4.38
C SER A 110 -11.46 -8.46 -3.05
N ARG A 111 -10.89 -7.76 -2.06
CA ARG A 111 -11.45 -7.60 -0.72
C ARG A 111 -12.29 -6.32 -0.56
N GLY A 112 -12.18 -5.37 -1.50
CA GLY A 112 -12.89 -4.07 -1.50
C GLY A 112 -14.33 -4.09 -1.99
N GLY A 113 -14.87 -5.24 -2.38
CA GLY A 113 -16.25 -5.33 -2.87
C GLY A 113 -16.47 -4.63 -4.20
N ARG A 114 -17.57 -4.98 -4.87
CA ARG A 114 -17.94 -4.59 -6.25
C ARG A 114 -18.20 -3.09 -6.49
N GLY A 115 -17.82 -2.20 -5.57
CA GLY A 115 -18.12 -0.75 -5.63
C GLY A 115 -16.93 0.17 -5.92
N THR A 116 -15.69 -0.31 -5.85
CA THR A 116 -14.51 0.53 -6.14
C THR A 116 -14.27 0.57 -7.64
N ARG A 117 -14.97 1.49 -8.34
CA ARG A 117 -14.69 1.84 -9.73
C ARG A 117 -13.33 2.56 -9.75
N GLY A 118 -12.27 1.78 -9.67
CA GLY A 118 -10.89 2.27 -9.65
C GLY A 118 -10.56 2.86 -11.01
N ASP A 119 -10.55 4.19 -11.09
CA ASP A 119 -9.77 4.89 -12.08
C ASP A 119 -8.35 4.34 -12.03
N HIS A 120 -7.99 3.62 -13.09
CA HIS A 120 -6.64 3.20 -13.33
C HIS A 120 -5.86 4.48 -13.60
N ALA A 121 -5.24 5.05 -12.58
CA ALA A 121 -4.20 6.05 -12.78
C ALA A 121 -3.08 5.35 -13.56
N LYS A 122 -3.16 5.40 -14.89
CA LYS A 122 -1.99 5.32 -15.77
C LYS A 122 -1.16 6.56 -15.51
N GLY A 123 -0.46 6.53 -14.38
CA GLY A 123 0.46 7.55 -13.93
C GLY A 123 1.62 6.81 -13.31
N GLY A 124 2.53 6.35 -14.17
CA GLY A 124 3.90 6.09 -13.77
C GLY A 124 4.52 7.40 -13.30
N GLN A 125 4.23 7.77 -12.06
CA GLN A 125 5.12 8.54 -11.22
C GLN A 125 5.24 7.66 -9.98
N SER A 126 6.11 6.65 -9.99
CA SER A 126 7.45 6.86 -9.42
C SER A 126 7.49 8.22 -8.74
N PHE A 127 7.11 8.26 -7.46
CA PHE A 127 7.69 9.21 -6.52
C PHE A 127 9.20 8.94 -6.49
N ARG A 128 9.88 9.29 -7.59
CA ARG A 128 11.27 9.65 -7.60
C ARG A 128 11.29 10.97 -6.86
N SER A 129 11.59 10.91 -5.57
CA SER A 129 12.17 12.06 -4.88
C SER A 129 13.30 12.58 -5.77
N GLN A 130 13.11 13.75 -6.38
CA GLN A 130 14.22 14.56 -6.83
C GLN A 130 14.71 15.32 -5.60
N LEU A 131 15.81 14.85 -5.02
CA LEU A 131 17.05 15.60 -4.86
C LEU A 131 18.21 14.63 -5.12
#